data_AF-A0A452XZX2-F1
#
_entry.id   AF-A0A452XZX2-F1
#
_cell.length_a   1.000
_cell.length_b   1.000
_cell.length_c   1.000
_cell.angle_alpha   90.00
_cell.angle_beta   90.00
_cell.angle_gamma   90.00
#
_symmetry.space_group_name_H-M   'P 1'
#
loop_
_entity.id
_entity.type
_entity.pdbx_description
1 polymer ?
#
loop_
_entity_poly.entity_id
_entity_poly.type
_entity_poly.pdbx_seq_one_letter_code
_entity_poly.pdbx_strand_id
1 'polypeptide(L)'
;MPPAAGELAGARGGAEAERVFIGAGCNRVVNNVSWGACGLVAFGAQNAVALFSPLRGEIVTTLPGHKAAVNCTLWLPTKKDVLQVQSRETHYLLSGSSDGAIMAWKIGSGIGKWSHVLQLPAMHKKGVTCLAGRMVSDRVSIFASTSSDGMVVIWEMVVEPTAGGCCKVSCLHSLSVGLKPMVSLSLAVLPEQEGCLILAMGGLDHKVHIYCGDQSGKFIKACELKGHSDWIRSLDFSLPVMTSSEKHSLFLVSSSQDKTIRIWKMTSDVQQRKDNIGMASYIEGPLFVAGNTSYQLSLESLLVGHEDWVYSVEWQPPTLLLGGEAHQPMSILSASMDKMMMIWRPEKNTGLWINSVTVGELSHSALGFYGGHWEPDGKSILAHGYGGFFHMWRDVGLDSENWQPQIVPSGHFAPVSDLTWSRSGEYLLTVSHDQTARIFAPWRSHVNPGDVICWREIARPQIHGHDINCVAFVQGTGNHRFVCGADEKVCRVFEATLSFLRTLQEATLLKPDNEDFDDVQVLGANMSALGLSQKPIYTHGKGIPKQRF
;
A
#
# COMPACT_ATOMS: atom_id res chain seq x y z
N MET A 1 -14.57 -12.97 -28.68
CA MET A 1 -13.60 -13.43 -29.70
C MET A 1 -12.45 -12.45 -29.72
N PRO A 2 -11.18 -12.90 -29.73
CA PRO A 2 -10.06 -11.99 -29.97
C PRO A 2 -10.17 -11.48 -31.42
N PRO A 3 -9.62 -10.31 -31.77
CA PRO A 3 -9.59 -9.89 -33.16
C PRO A 3 -8.63 -10.81 -33.93
N ALA A 4 -9.13 -11.36 -35.02
CA ALA A 4 -8.38 -12.16 -35.97
C ALA A 4 -7.31 -11.30 -36.65
N ALA A 5 -6.10 -11.82 -36.74
CA ALA A 5 -5.02 -11.27 -37.54
C ALA A 5 -5.42 -11.33 -39.02
N GLY A 6 -5.74 -10.17 -39.60
CA GLY A 6 -5.85 -9.99 -41.05
C GLY A 6 -4.51 -9.46 -41.56
N GLU A 7 -3.81 -10.27 -42.36
CA GLU A 7 -2.63 -9.86 -43.10
C GLU A 7 -2.98 -8.76 -44.11
N LEU A 8 -2.45 -7.56 -43.89
CA LEU A 8 -2.32 -6.52 -44.90
C LEU A 8 -0.88 -6.53 -45.40
N ALA A 9 -0.64 -7.26 -46.48
CA ALA A 9 0.61 -7.25 -47.21
C ALA A 9 0.81 -5.88 -47.90
N GLY A 10 1.54 -5.01 -47.21
CA GLY A 10 2.11 -3.78 -47.75
C GLY A 10 3.35 -3.45 -46.93
N ALA A 11 4.53 -3.48 -47.56
CA ALA A 11 5.82 -3.28 -46.92
C ALA A 11 5.88 -1.96 -46.12
N ARG A 12 5.65 -2.07 -44.81
CA ARG A 12 6.07 -1.11 -43.79
C ARG A 12 6.92 -1.92 -42.83
N GLY A 13 8.21 -1.59 -42.72
CA GLY A 13 9.06 -2.18 -41.67
C GLY A 13 8.37 -1.95 -40.33
N GLY A 14 7.95 -3.04 -39.68
CA GLY A 14 7.27 -2.96 -38.39
C GLY A 14 8.26 -2.42 -37.37
N ALA A 15 8.01 -1.22 -36.84
CA ALA A 15 8.68 -0.78 -35.64
C ALA A 15 8.09 -1.56 -34.47
N GLU A 16 8.89 -2.41 -33.84
CA GLU A 16 8.52 -3.05 -32.58
C GLU A 16 8.71 -2.03 -31.45
N ALA A 17 7.67 -1.83 -30.64
CA ALA A 17 7.72 -0.97 -29.47
C ALA A 17 7.82 -1.85 -28.21
N GLU A 18 8.88 -1.67 -27.44
CA GLU A 18 9.09 -2.35 -26.17
C GLU A 18 8.79 -1.40 -24.99
N ARG A 19 8.10 -1.92 -23.97
CA ARG A 19 7.83 -1.18 -22.74
C ARG A 19 9.01 -1.31 -21.77
N VAL A 20 9.81 -0.25 -21.66
CA VAL A 20 11.02 -0.22 -20.81
C VAL A 20 10.80 0.30 -19.39
N PHE A 21 9.71 1.04 -19.15
CA PHE A 21 9.44 1.69 -17.86
C PHE A 21 7.94 1.90 -17.64
N ILE A 22 7.52 1.82 -16.39
CA ILE A 22 6.21 2.27 -15.94
C ILE A 22 6.41 3.12 -14.69
N GLY A 23 6.06 4.40 -14.77
CA GLY A 23 5.98 5.29 -13.62
C GLY A 23 4.53 5.52 -13.24
N ALA A 24 4.13 5.13 -12.03
CA ALA A 24 2.82 5.42 -11.49
C ALA A 24 2.87 5.60 -9.97
N GLY A 25 2.12 6.58 -9.48
CA GLY A 25 1.90 6.82 -8.05
C GLY A 25 0.64 6.14 -7.56
N CYS A 26 0.63 5.82 -6.28
CA CYS A 26 -0.52 5.22 -5.60
C CYS A 26 -1.64 6.24 -5.41
N ASN A 27 -2.91 5.83 -5.65
CA ASN A 27 -4.06 6.67 -5.33
C ASN A 27 -4.07 7.05 -3.83
N ARG A 28 -4.49 8.28 -3.56
CA ARG A 28 -4.51 8.88 -2.21
C ARG A 28 -5.70 8.40 -1.38
N VAL A 29 -5.80 7.08 -1.21
CA VAL A 29 -6.91 6.42 -0.52
C VAL A 29 -6.36 5.31 0.36
N VAL A 30 -6.89 5.21 1.58
CA VAL A 30 -6.58 4.11 2.52
C VAL A 30 -7.08 2.78 1.94
N ASN A 31 -6.43 1.65 2.27
CA ASN A 31 -6.71 0.30 1.76
C ASN A 31 -6.35 0.06 0.28
N ASN A 32 -5.79 1.04 -0.42
CA ASN A 32 -5.49 0.94 -1.84
C ASN A 32 -4.36 -0.05 -2.16
N VAL A 33 -3.48 -0.33 -1.20
CA VAL A 33 -2.30 -1.18 -1.36
C VAL A 33 -2.51 -2.53 -0.67
N SER A 34 -2.05 -3.60 -1.31
CA SER A 34 -1.99 -4.93 -0.69
C SER A 34 -0.74 -5.69 -1.14
N TRP A 35 -0.07 -6.35 -0.19
CA TRP A 35 1.09 -7.20 -0.43
C TRP A 35 0.67 -8.67 -0.40
N GLY A 36 0.76 -9.33 -1.56
CA GLY A 36 0.29 -10.70 -1.73
C GLY A 36 1.30 -11.75 -1.29
N ALA A 37 0.82 -12.96 -1.00
CA ALA A 37 1.65 -14.13 -0.69
C ALA A 37 2.60 -14.50 -1.85
N CYS A 38 2.31 -14.07 -3.08
CA CYS A 38 3.19 -14.20 -4.25
C CYS A 38 4.43 -13.29 -4.22
N GLY A 39 4.58 -12.43 -3.21
CA GLY A 39 5.65 -11.46 -3.11
C GLY A 39 5.43 -10.17 -3.91
N LEU A 40 4.41 -10.11 -4.77
CA LEU A 40 4.04 -8.89 -5.49
C LEU A 40 3.15 -7.98 -4.64
N VAL A 41 3.27 -6.68 -4.90
CA VAL A 41 2.42 -5.63 -4.34
C VAL A 41 1.45 -5.16 -5.41
N ALA A 42 0.18 -5.05 -5.06
CA ALA A 42 -0.84 -4.45 -5.90
C ALA A 42 -1.26 -3.10 -5.32
N PHE A 43 -1.48 -2.11 -6.17
CA PHE A 43 -2.04 -0.83 -5.77
C PHE A 43 -2.87 -0.18 -6.89
N GLY A 44 -3.89 0.59 -6.53
CA GLY A 44 -4.62 1.40 -7.49
C GLY A 44 -3.81 2.61 -7.97
N ALA A 45 -3.71 2.76 -9.29
CA ALA A 45 -3.11 3.90 -9.98
C ALA A 45 -4.16 4.48 -10.93
N GLN A 46 -4.80 5.57 -10.52
CA GLN A 46 -6.03 6.08 -11.12
C GLN A 46 -7.06 4.96 -11.26
N ASN A 47 -7.52 4.67 -12.48
CA ASN A 47 -8.52 3.66 -12.81
C ASN A 47 -7.91 2.30 -13.21
N ALA A 48 -6.61 2.12 -13.03
CA ALA A 48 -5.93 0.85 -13.24
C ALA A 48 -5.38 0.31 -11.92
N VAL A 49 -5.05 -0.98 -11.90
CA VAL A 49 -4.25 -1.57 -10.82
C VAL A 49 -2.83 -1.74 -11.31
N ALA A 50 -1.82 -1.29 -10.56
CA ALA A 50 -0.42 -1.53 -10.86
C ALA A 50 0.11 -2.68 -10.00
N LEU A 51 0.95 -3.52 -10.60
CA LEU A 51 1.67 -4.60 -9.91
C LEU A 51 3.14 -4.22 -9.80
N PHE A 52 3.64 -4.13 -8.58
CA PHE A 52 5.01 -3.79 -8.21
C PHE A 52 5.74 -5.03 -7.70
N SER A 53 7.00 -5.20 -8.13
CA SER A 53 7.93 -6.21 -7.61
C SER A 53 8.91 -5.58 -6.61
N PRO A 54 8.74 -5.79 -5.30
CA PRO A 54 9.64 -5.31 -4.25
C PRO A 54 11.10 -5.67 -4.46
N LEU A 55 11.36 -6.87 -4.98
CA LEU A 55 12.72 -7.33 -5.29
C LEU A 55 13.43 -6.46 -6.35
N ARG A 56 12.68 -5.88 -7.28
CA ARG A 56 13.22 -5.08 -8.40
C ARG A 56 13.10 -3.56 -8.17
N GLY A 57 12.26 -3.14 -7.23
CA GLY A 57 11.94 -1.72 -7.06
C GLY A 57 11.17 -1.13 -8.25
N GLU A 58 10.40 -1.94 -8.98
CA GLU A 58 9.82 -1.56 -10.28
C GLU A 58 8.37 -2.05 -10.46
N ILE A 59 7.57 -1.28 -11.19
CA ILE A 59 6.23 -1.69 -11.63
C ILE A 59 6.39 -2.67 -12.79
N VAL A 60 5.90 -3.89 -12.59
CA VAL A 60 5.98 -5.01 -13.52
C VAL A 60 4.93 -4.89 -14.63
N THR A 61 3.71 -4.50 -14.27
CA THR A 61 2.61 -4.32 -15.24
C THR A 61 1.48 -3.50 -14.63
N THR A 62 0.59 -3.01 -15.48
CA THR A 62 -0.71 -2.44 -15.11
C THR A 62 -1.86 -3.31 -15.60
N LEU A 63 -2.97 -3.27 -14.88
CA LEU A 63 -4.23 -3.97 -15.12
C LEU A 63 -5.32 -2.90 -15.35
N PRO A 64 -5.49 -2.41 -16.59
CA PRO A 64 -6.55 -1.46 -16.90
C PRO A 64 -7.92 -2.16 -16.91
N GLY A 65 -8.97 -1.47 -16.48
CA GLY A 65 -10.34 -1.98 -16.60
C GLY A 65 -11.41 -1.22 -15.82
N HIS A 66 -11.07 -0.62 -14.68
CA HIS A 66 -12.05 0.16 -13.92
C HIS A 66 -12.40 1.46 -14.64
N LYS A 67 -13.65 1.92 -14.44
CA LYS A 67 -14.14 3.19 -15.00
C LYS A 67 -13.88 4.38 -14.07
N ALA A 68 -13.72 4.10 -12.79
CA ALA A 68 -13.42 5.08 -11.74
C ALA A 68 -12.12 4.71 -11.03
N ALA A 69 -11.64 5.62 -10.17
CA ALA A 69 -10.43 5.39 -9.40
C ALA A 69 -10.53 4.13 -8.52
N VAL A 70 -9.47 3.33 -8.51
CA VAL A 70 -9.35 2.16 -7.63
C VAL A 70 -9.10 2.63 -6.20
N ASN A 71 -9.90 2.13 -5.26
CA ASN A 71 -9.86 2.52 -3.86
C ASN A 71 -9.22 1.46 -2.96
N CYS A 72 -9.39 0.18 -3.29
CA CYS A 72 -8.90 -0.91 -2.46
C CYS A 72 -8.46 -2.12 -3.28
N THR A 73 -7.48 -2.85 -2.75
CA THR A 73 -6.99 -4.10 -3.35
C THR A 73 -6.88 -5.19 -2.29
N LEU A 74 -7.09 -6.46 -2.68
CA LEU A 74 -6.96 -7.62 -1.79
C LEU A 74 -6.42 -8.82 -2.57
N TRP A 75 -5.32 -9.39 -2.09
CA TRP A 75 -4.80 -10.66 -2.59
C TRP A 75 -5.49 -11.86 -1.95
N LEU A 76 -5.81 -12.87 -2.77
CA LEU A 76 -6.28 -14.17 -2.34
C LEU A 76 -5.44 -15.25 -3.04
N PRO A 77 -4.74 -16.12 -2.29
CA PRO A 77 -4.58 -16.15 -0.83
C PRO A 77 -3.94 -14.89 -0.25
N THR A 78 -4.27 -14.59 1.02
CA THR A 78 -3.62 -13.50 1.75
C THR A 78 -2.26 -13.94 2.28
N LYS A 79 -1.45 -13.00 2.77
CA LYS A 79 -0.19 -13.35 3.44
C LYS A 79 -0.36 -14.09 4.77
N LYS A 80 -1.55 -14.07 5.38
CA LYS A 80 -1.85 -14.94 6.53
C LYS A 80 -2.04 -16.39 6.13
N ASP A 81 -2.36 -16.62 4.86
CA ASP A 81 -2.54 -17.95 4.29
C ASP A 81 -1.23 -18.43 3.61
N VAL A 82 -0.14 -17.67 3.68
CA VAL A 82 1.11 -17.94 2.94
C VAL A 82 1.62 -19.36 3.17
N LEU A 83 1.60 -19.85 4.41
CA LEU A 83 2.11 -21.19 4.76
C LEU A 83 1.24 -22.33 4.21
N GLN A 84 -0.05 -22.10 4.04
CA GLN A 84 -0.97 -23.08 3.45
C GLN A 84 -0.84 -23.13 1.92
N VAL A 85 -0.25 -22.10 1.31
CA VAL A 85 -0.37 -21.85 -0.12
C VAL A 85 0.96 -21.52 -0.82
N GLN A 86 2.10 -21.87 -0.20
CA GLN A 86 3.45 -21.58 -0.67
C GLN A 86 3.78 -22.10 -2.08
N SER A 87 3.05 -23.10 -2.59
CA SER A 87 3.32 -23.75 -3.89
C SER A 87 2.31 -23.42 -5.00
N ARG A 88 1.39 -22.48 -4.80
CA ARG A 88 0.42 -22.17 -5.87
C ARG A 88 1.04 -21.33 -6.97
N GLU A 89 0.86 -21.80 -8.20
CA GLU A 89 1.28 -21.08 -9.40
C GLU A 89 0.33 -19.94 -9.78
N THR A 90 -0.88 -19.90 -9.22
CA THR A 90 -1.92 -18.92 -9.55
C THR A 90 -2.40 -18.21 -8.30
N HIS A 91 -2.39 -16.88 -8.37
CA HIS A 91 -2.93 -16.00 -7.35
C HIS A 91 -4.09 -15.18 -7.93
N TYR A 92 -5.04 -14.81 -7.08
CA TYR A 92 -6.12 -13.93 -7.44
C TYR A 92 -5.96 -12.59 -6.72
N LEU A 93 -6.32 -11.54 -7.43
CA LEU A 93 -6.35 -10.18 -6.91
C LEU A 93 -7.75 -9.64 -7.10
N LEU A 94 -8.29 -9.04 -6.05
CA LEU A 94 -9.54 -8.28 -6.09
C LEU A 94 -9.21 -6.80 -6.04
N SER A 95 -9.92 -5.99 -6.83
CA SER A 95 -9.84 -4.54 -6.73
C SER A 95 -11.22 -3.90 -6.75
N GLY A 96 -11.45 -2.99 -5.80
CA GLY A 96 -12.70 -2.22 -5.67
C GLY A 96 -12.49 -0.75 -6.05
N SER A 97 -13.46 -0.18 -6.75
CA SER A 97 -13.41 1.17 -7.31
C SER A 97 -14.37 2.17 -6.66
N SER A 98 -14.18 3.45 -6.96
CA SER A 98 -15.00 4.57 -6.52
C SER A 98 -16.44 4.57 -7.07
N ASP A 99 -16.72 3.83 -8.15
CA ASP A 99 -18.07 3.65 -8.69
C ASP A 99 -18.80 2.40 -8.15
N GLY A 100 -18.17 1.67 -7.23
CA GLY A 100 -18.76 0.49 -6.58
C GLY A 100 -18.49 -0.84 -7.29
N ALA A 101 -17.76 -0.83 -8.42
CA ALA A 101 -17.37 -2.05 -9.10
C ALA A 101 -16.27 -2.81 -8.33
N ILE A 102 -16.35 -4.14 -8.35
CA ILE A 102 -15.27 -5.02 -7.88
C ILE A 102 -14.87 -5.92 -9.05
N MET A 103 -13.58 -5.98 -9.35
CA MET A 103 -13.01 -6.83 -10.39
C MET A 103 -12.11 -7.90 -9.79
N ALA A 104 -12.13 -9.10 -10.37
CA ALA A 104 -11.21 -10.18 -10.05
C ALA A 104 -10.21 -10.42 -11.18
N TRP A 105 -8.94 -10.47 -10.81
CA TRP A 105 -7.80 -10.66 -11.70
C TRP A 105 -7.09 -11.96 -11.35
N LYS A 106 -6.75 -12.75 -12.35
CA LYS A 106 -5.91 -13.94 -12.21
C LYS A 106 -4.49 -13.55 -12.58
N ILE A 107 -3.57 -13.79 -11.67
CA ILE A 107 -2.14 -13.54 -11.83
C ILE A 107 -1.43 -14.90 -11.88
N GLY A 108 -0.82 -15.20 -13.02
CA GLY A 108 -0.07 -16.45 -13.22
C GLY A 108 1.38 -16.36 -12.77
N SER A 109 2.09 -17.48 -12.84
CA SER A 109 3.50 -17.64 -12.45
C SER A 109 4.51 -16.88 -13.32
N GLY A 110 4.09 -16.33 -14.46
CA GLY A 110 4.96 -15.55 -15.35
C GLY A 110 4.80 -14.04 -15.19
N ILE A 111 5.92 -13.31 -15.30
CA ILE A 111 5.94 -11.84 -15.37
C ILE A 111 4.98 -11.36 -16.47
N GLY A 112 4.05 -10.47 -16.12
CA GLY A 112 3.09 -9.90 -17.06
C GLY A 112 1.98 -10.84 -17.53
N LYS A 113 1.91 -12.09 -17.03
CA LYS A 113 0.81 -13.01 -17.33
C LYS A 113 -0.34 -12.79 -16.36
N TRP A 114 -1.25 -11.90 -16.74
CA TRP A 114 -2.49 -11.66 -16.02
C TRP A 114 -3.68 -11.76 -16.96
N SER A 115 -4.85 -12.07 -16.40
CA SER A 115 -6.12 -12.02 -17.13
C SER A 115 -7.21 -11.46 -16.24
N HIS A 116 -8.00 -10.53 -16.77
CA HIS A 116 -9.26 -10.14 -16.14
C HIS A 116 -10.23 -11.33 -16.17
N VAL A 117 -10.65 -11.80 -15.00
CA VAL A 117 -11.49 -13.00 -14.90
C VAL A 117 -12.95 -12.62 -14.98
N LEU A 118 -13.40 -11.73 -14.08
CA LEU A 118 -14.79 -11.30 -14.00
C LEU A 118 -14.93 -9.98 -13.24
N GLN A 119 -15.96 -9.22 -13.61
CA GLN A 119 -16.51 -8.15 -12.79
C GLN A 119 -17.64 -8.74 -11.95
N LEU A 120 -17.60 -8.49 -10.64
CA LEU A 120 -18.59 -9.04 -9.70
C LEU A 120 -19.97 -8.39 -9.91
N PRO A 121 -21.06 -9.06 -9.48
CA PRO A 121 -22.40 -8.47 -9.48
C PRO A 121 -22.43 -7.09 -8.79
N ALA A 122 -23.11 -6.13 -9.40
CA ALA A 122 -23.20 -4.75 -8.92
C ALA A 122 -24.11 -4.64 -7.68
N MET A 123 -23.57 -4.99 -6.51
CA MET A 123 -24.26 -4.91 -5.22
C MET A 123 -24.07 -3.57 -4.53
N HIS A 124 -22.92 -2.92 -4.75
CA HIS A 124 -22.62 -1.60 -4.20
C HIS A 124 -23.07 -0.49 -5.14
N LYS A 125 -23.66 0.56 -4.59
CA LYS A 125 -24.15 1.74 -5.34
C LYS A 125 -23.20 2.94 -5.26
N LYS A 126 -22.23 2.87 -4.36
CA LYS A 126 -21.17 3.88 -4.16
C LYS A 126 -19.81 3.19 -4.06
N GLY A 127 -18.75 3.99 -4.00
CA GLY A 127 -17.38 3.51 -3.95
C GLY A 127 -17.10 2.50 -2.84
N VAL A 128 -16.42 1.41 -3.23
CA VAL A 128 -15.94 0.37 -2.32
C VAL A 128 -14.84 0.96 -1.45
N THR A 129 -14.91 0.74 -0.14
CA THR A 129 -14.02 1.34 0.86
C THR A 129 -12.97 0.36 1.39
N CYS A 130 -13.30 -0.92 1.49
CA CYS A 130 -12.40 -1.95 2.01
C CYS A 130 -12.78 -3.33 1.49
N LEU A 131 -11.78 -4.21 1.38
CA LEU A 131 -11.91 -5.63 1.08
C LEU A 131 -11.08 -6.41 2.10
N ALA A 132 -11.65 -7.46 2.67
CA ALA A 132 -10.91 -8.38 3.55
C ALA A 132 -11.39 -9.81 3.31
N GLY A 133 -10.49 -10.78 3.28
CA GLY A 133 -10.85 -12.16 2.99
C GLY A 133 -9.87 -13.17 3.56
N ARG A 134 -10.28 -14.43 3.54
CA ARG A 134 -9.50 -15.58 3.99
C ARG A 134 -9.76 -16.78 3.10
N MET A 135 -8.73 -17.62 2.95
CA MET A 135 -8.91 -18.96 2.43
C MET A 135 -9.62 -19.82 3.49
N VAL A 136 -10.70 -20.48 3.08
CA VAL A 136 -11.45 -21.44 3.93
C VAL A 136 -11.05 -22.88 3.57
N SER A 137 -10.70 -23.10 2.31
CA SER A 137 -10.12 -24.34 1.81
C SER A 137 -9.11 -24.03 0.70
N ASP A 138 -8.56 -25.06 0.07
CA ASP A 138 -7.64 -24.84 -1.04
C ASP A 138 -8.28 -24.16 -2.25
N ARG A 139 -9.61 -24.22 -2.38
CA ARG A 139 -10.32 -23.71 -3.56
C ARG A 139 -11.33 -22.64 -3.24
N VAL A 140 -11.73 -22.54 -1.98
CA VAL A 140 -12.78 -21.64 -1.54
C VAL A 140 -12.18 -20.56 -0.67
N SER A 141 -12.47 -19.32 -1.04
CA SER A 141 -12.19 -18.15 -0.23
C SER A 141 -13.48 -17.41 0.09
N ILE A 142 -13.58 -16.92 1.32
CA ILE A 142 -14.66 -16.04 1.74
C ILE A 142 -14.06 -14.66 1.94
N PHE A 143 -14.72 -13.64 1.40
CA PHE A 143 -14.30 -12.26 1.57
C PHE A 143 -15.49 -11.33 1.78
N ALA A 144 -15.25 -10.24 2.50
CA ALA A 144 -16.19 -9.18 2.75
C ALA A 144 -15.76 -7.91 1.99
N SER A 145 -16.75 -7.13 1.60
CA SER A 145 -16.56 -5.82 0.96
C SER A 145 -17.47 -4.79 1.60
N THR A 146 -16.96 -3.58 1.81
CA THR A 146 -17.72 -2.44 2.34
C THR A 146 -17.81 -1.33 1.32
N SER A 147 -18.88 -0.53 1.39
CA SER A 147 -19.04 0.64 0.54
C SER A 147 -19.52 1.86 1.33
N SER A 148 -19.26 3.03 0.76
CA SER A 148 -19.80 4.32 1.22
C SER A 148 -21.33 4.42 1.16
N ASP A 149 -22.02 3.43 0.58
CA ASP A 149 -23.48 3.32 0.62
C ASP A 149 -24.03 2.73 1.94
N GLY A 150 -23.15 2.28 2.85
CA GLY A 150 -23.55 1.68 4.13
C GLY A 150 -23.86 0.19 4.02
N MET A 151 -23.53 -0.47 2.91
CA MET A 151 -23.67 -1.90 2.72
C MET A 151 -22.34 -2.63 2.96
N VAL A 152 -22.46 -3.81 3.58
CA VAL A 152 -21.38 -4.80 3.68
C VAL A 152 -21.87 -6.07 2.99
N VAL A 153 -21.11 -6.57 2.04
CA VAL A 153 -21.47 -7.76 1.27
C VAL A 153 -20.43 -8.83 1.49
N ILE A 154 -20.91 -10.03 1.81
CA ILE A 154 -20.11 -11.24 2.01
C ILE A 154 -20.19 -12.09 0.75
N TRP A 155 -19.03 -12.51 0.28
CA TRP A 155 -18.86 -13.20 -0.98
C TRP A 155 -18.14 -14.52 -0.78
N GLU A 156 -18.48 -15.48 -1.64
CA GLU A 156 -17.73 -16.70 -1.86
C GLU A 156 -17.01 -16.60 -3.19
N MET A 157 -15.72 -16.91 -3.24
CA MET A 157 -15.00 -17.16 -4.47
C MET A 157 -14.50 -18.60 -4.48
N VAL A 158 -14.93 -19.35 -5.50
CA VAL A 158 -14.54 -20.73 -5.75
C VAL A 158 -13.65 -20.77 -6.99
N VAL A 159 -12.45 -21.30 -6.83
CA VAL A 159 -11.47 -21.47 -7.92
C VAL A 159 -11.62 -22.85 -8.54
N GLU A 160 -11.86 -22.90 -9.87
CA GLU A 160 -12.00 -24.17 -10.58
C GLU A 160 -10.63 -24.84 -10.84
N PRO A 161 -10.54 -26.18 -10.79
CA PRO A 161 -9.26 -26.90 -10.85
C PRO A 161 -8.66 -26.98 -12.25
N THR A 162 -9.43 -26.68 -13.29
CA THR A 162 -8.99 -26.83 -14.68
C THR A 162 -7.98 -25.75 -15.07
N ALA A 163 -7.04 -26.09 -15.96
CA ALA A 163 -5.93 -25.22 -16.42
C ALA A 163 -6.35 -23.83 -16.93
N GLY A 164 -7.64 -23.63 -17.28
CA GLY A 164 -8.21 -22.31 -17.60
C GLY A 164 -8.29 -21.34 -16.40
N GLY A 165 -8.33 -21.84 -15.17
CA GLY A 165 -8.42 -21.06 -13.93
C GLY A 165 -9.52 -20.00 -13.94
N CYS A 166 -10.74 -20.41 -14.31
CA CYS A 166 -11.94 -19.64 -14.04
C CYS A 166 -12.22 -19.67 -12.53
N CYS A 167 -12.69 -18.55 -12.00
CA CYS A 167 -13.27 -18.50 -10.67
C CYS A 167 -14.76 -18.12 -10.77
N LYS A 168 -15.56 -18.68 -9.87
CA LYS A 168 -16.96 -18.31 -9.70
C LYS A 168 -17.09 -17.51 -8.42
N VAL A 169 -17.80 -16.39 -8.48
CA VAL A 169 -18.06 -15.53 -7.32
C VAL A 169 -19.57 -15.43 -7.07
N SER A 170 -19.99 -15.73 -5.85
CA SER A 170 -21.38 -15.67 -5.38
C SER A 170 -21.51 -14.72 -4.20
N CYS A 171 -22.60 -13.96 -4.15
CA CYS A 171 -23.00 -13.21 -2.96
C CYS A 171 -23.67 -14.17 -1.96
N LEU A 172 -23.13 -14.27 -0.75
CA LEU A 172 -23.68 -15.11 0.32
C LEU A 172 -24.63 -14.32 1.23
N HIS A 173 -24.23 -13.10 1.60
CA HIS A 173 -25.02 -12.28 2.52
C HIS A 173 -24.78 -10.78 2.29
N SER A 174 -25.78 -9.98 2.64
CA SER A 174 -25.74 -8.52 2.54
C SER A 174 -26.26 -7.92 3.84
N LEU A 175 -25.45 -7.07 4.44
CA LEU A 175 -25.68 -6.43 5.73
C LEU A 175 -25.77 -4.92 5.52
N SER A 176 -26.78 -4.27 6.11
CA SER A 176 -26.89 -2.82 6.13
C SER A 176 -26.43 -2.28 7.49
N VAL A 177 -25.39 -1.45 7.49
CA VAL A 177 -24.83 -0.84 8.72
C VAL A 177 -25.37 0.58 8.98
N GLY A 178 -26.32 1.06 8.18
CA GLY A 178 -26.95 2.36 8.34
C GLY A 178 -26.11 3.51 7.79
N LEU A 179 -26.20 4.69 8.41
CA LEU A 179 -25.61 5.94 7.89
C LEU A 179 -24.11 6.10 8.16
N LYS A 180 -23.52 5.26 9.01
CA LYS A 180 -22.10 5.31 9.36
C LYS A 180 -21.40 4.14 8.66
N PRO A 181 -20.87 4.32 7.44
CA PRO A 181 -20.25 3.24 6.69
C PRO A 181 -19.02 2.68 7.41
N MET A 182 -18.78 1.39 7.19
CA MET A 182 -17.56 0.73 7.62
C MET A 182 -16.44 1.02 6.62
N VAL A 183 -15.24 1.29 7.13
CA VAL A 183 -14.04 1.61 6.33
C VAL A 183 -12.90 0.64 6.56
N SER A 184 -13.04 -0.28 7.52
CA SER A 184 -12.08 -1.31 7.85
C SER A 184 -12.77 -2.63 8.14
N LEU A 185 -12.21 -3.71 7.63
CA LEU A 185 -12.67 -5.08 7.80
C LEU A 185 -11.50 -5.99 8.17
N SER A 186 -11.76 -6.99 9.00
CA SER A 186 -10.83 -8.09 9.23
C SER A 186 -11.60 -9.39 9.41
N LEU A 187 -11.17 -10.43 8.71
CA LEU A 187 -11.81 -11.75 8.72
C LEU A 187 -10.82 -12.80 9.26
N ALA A 188 -11.31 -13.69 10.14
CA ALA A 188 -10.54 -14.81 10.66
C ALA A 188 -11.38 -16.07 10.79
N VAL A 189 -10.69 -17.21 10.83
CA VAL A 189 -11.28 -18.53 11.14
C VAL A 189 -11.19 -18.75 12.65
N LEU A 190 -12.27 -19.20 13.26
CA LEU A 190 -12.29 -19.51 14.69
C LEU A 190 -11.57 -20.83 14.95
N PRO A 191 -10.71 -20.92 15.98
CA PRO A 191 -9.83 -22.07 16.17
C PRO A 191 -10.53 -23.34 16.67
N GLU A 192 -11.64 -23.22 17.39
CA GLU A 192 -12.27 -24.36 18.06
C GLU A 192 -13.37 -25.03 17.23
N GLN A 193 -13.84 -24.39 16.16
CA GLN A 193 -14.92 -24.91 15.32
C GLN A 193 -14.54 -24.76 13.84
N GLU A 194 -14.39 -25.90 13.17
CA GLU A 194 -14.15 -25.92 11.73
C GLU A 194 -15.27 -25.20 10.98
N GLY A 195 -14.87 -24.24 10.15
CA GLY A 195 -15.80 -23.51 9.29
C GLY A 195 -16.53 -22.33 9.92
N CYS A 196 -16.37 -22.07 11.22
CA CYS A 196 -16.87 -20.82 11.81
C CYS A 196 -15.91 -19.65 11.52
N LEU A 197 -16.47 -18.53 11.09
CA LEU A 197 -15.76 -17.32 10.74
C LEU A 197 -16.17 -16.17 11.66
N ILE A 198 -15.21 -15.29 11.92
CA ILE A 198 -15.42 -14.04 12.65
C ILE A 198 -15.02 -12.86 11.76
N LEU A 199 -15.89 -11.86 11.71
CA LEU A 199 -15.71 -10.62 10.97
C LEU A 199 -15.73 -9.45 11.95
N ALA A 200 -14.64 -8.69 11.99
CA ALA A 200 -14.58 -7.42 12.68
C ALA A 200 -14.78 -6.29 11.66
N MET A 201 -15.62 -5.32 12.02
CA MET A 201 -15.91 -4.15 11.20
C MET A 201 -15.71 -2.87 11.99
N GLY A 202 -15.05 -1.90 11.38
CA GLY A 202 -14.76 -0.60 11.96
C GLY A 202 -15.11 0.52 10.99
N GLY A 203 -15.67 1.60 11.52
CA GLY A 203 -16.18 2.70 10.72
C GLY A 203 -16.10 4.06 11.40
N LEU A 204 -17.00 4.94 10.97
CA LEU A 204 -17.12 6.32 11.48
C LEU A 204 -17.77 6.42 12.87
N ASP A 205 -18.09 5.29 13.50
CA ASP A 205 -18.84 5.22 14.75
C ASP A 205 -17.99 4.82 15.96
N HIS A 206 -16.65 4.92 15.85
CA HIS A 206 -15.67 4.73 16.93
C HIS A 206 -15.76 3.37 17.66
N LYS A 207 -16.52 2.42 17.12
CA LYS A 207 -16.74 1.10 17.69
C LYS A 207 -16.24 0.04 16.73
N VAL A 208 -15.82 -1.08 17.29
CA VAL A 208 -15.55 -2.29 16.50
C VAL A 208 -16.74 -3.22 16.64
N HIS A 209 -17.39 -3.54 15.54
CA HIS A 209 -18.52 -4.47 15.51
C HIS A 209 -18.03 -5.87 15.16
N ILE A 210 -18.45 -6.85 15.95
CA ILE A 210 -18.07 -8.25 15.75
C ILE A 210 -19.28 -9.02 15.24
N TYR A 211 -19.08 -9.76 14.16
CA TYR A 211 -20.06 -10.64 13.56
C TYR A 211 -19.48 -12.03 13.47
N CYS A 212 -20.32 -13.03 13.70
CA CYS A 212 -19.95 -14.43 13.57
C CYS A 212 -20.81 -15.07 12.49
N GLY A 213 -20.21 -15.93 11.69
CA GLY A 213 -20.88 -16.66 10.63
C GLY A 213 -20.25 -18.04 10.45
N ASP A 214 -20.79 -18.77 9.50
CA ASP A 214 -20.27 -20.05 9.04
C ASP A 214 -19.86 -19.95 7.57
N GLN A 215 -19.47 -21.08 6.96
CA GLN A 215 -19.13 -21.15 5.54
C GLN A 215 -20.32 -20.87 4.61
N SER A 216 -21.56 -20.90 5.11
CA SER A 216 -22.73 -20.45 4.32
C SER A 216 -22.73 -18.93 4.10
N GLY A 217 -21.87 -18.21 4.83
CA GLY A 217 -21.70 -16.77 4.73
C GLY A 217 -22.78 -15.96 5.42
N LYS A 218 -23.65 -16.60 6.21
CA LYS A 218 -24.64 -15.89 7.02
C LYS A 218 -24.00 -15.35 8.30
N PHE A 219 -23.57 -14.10 8.25
CA PHE A 219 -23.00 -13.40 9.40
C PHE A 219 -24.07 -12.72 10.26
N ILE A 220 -24.04 -12.97 11.57
CA ILE A 220 -24.94 -12.38 12.56
C ILE A 220 -24.10 -11.55 13.54
N LYS A 221 -24.62 -10.38 13.93
CA LYS A 221 -23.95 -9.51 14.89
C LYS A 221 -23.85 -10.21 16.25
N ALA A 222 -22.63 -10.32 16.77
CA ALA A 222 -22.34 -10.93 18.06
C ALA A 222 -22.25 -9.86 19.16
N CYS A 223 -21.34 -8.88 19.01
CA CYS A 223 -21.13 -7.84 20.02
C CYS A 223 -20.49 -6.56 19.44
N GLU A 224 -20.31 -5.55 20.30
CA GLU A 224 -19.60 -4.30 20.00
C GLU A 224 -18.46 -4.10 21.01
N LEU A 225 -17.29 -3.71 20.53
CA LEU A 225 -16.16 -3.31 21.36
C LEU A 225 -16.09 -1.78 21.40
N LYS A 226 -16.10 -1.23 22.63
CA LYS A 226 -16.05 0.21 22.90
C LYS A 226 -14.70 0.57 23.50
N GLY A 227 -14.13 1.70 23.10
CA GLY A 227 -12.88 2.18 23.69
C GLY A 227 -12.21 3.28 22.89
N HIS A 228 -12.30 3.22 21.56
CA HIS A 228 -11.82 4.32 20.72
C HIS A 228 -12.74 5.55 20.86
N SER A 229 -12.15 6.74 20.74
CA SER A 229 -12.86 8.01 20.82
C SER A 229 -13.06 8.69 19.47
N ASP A 230 -12.54 8.08 18.39
CA ASP A 230 -12.69 8.57 17.02
C ASP A 230 -12.72 7.40 16.02
N TRP A 231 -12.80 7.67 14.72
CA TRP A 231 -13.06 6.67 13.68
C TRP A 231 -12.03 5.55 13.67
N ILE A 232 -12.52 4.32 13.51
CA ILE A 232 -11.67 3.16 13.31
C ILE A 232 -11.10 3.20 11.89
N ARG A 233 -9.78 3.05 11.77
CA ARG A 233 -9.07 3.16 10.49
C ARG A 233 -8.57 1.82 9.96
N SER A 234 -8.12 0.92 10.84
CA SER A 234 -7.65 -0.40 10.46
C SER A 234 -7.92 -1.44 11.53
N LEU A 235 -8.13 -2.68 11.09
CA LEU A 235 -8.43 -3.84 11.90
C LEU A 235 -7.63 -5.01 11.35
N ASP A 236 -7.03 -5.80 12.23
CA ASP A 236 -6.32 -7.00 11.79
C ASP A 236 -6.38 -8.11 12.85
N PHE A 237 -6.88 -9.28 12.47
CA PHE A 237 -6.91 -10.46 13.35
C PHE A 237 -5.57 -11.20 13.29
N SER A 238 -5.07 -11.70 14.41
CA SER A 238 -3.96 -12.66 14.39
C SER A 238 -4.43 -14.00 13.84
N LEU A 239 -3.49 -14.93 13.64
CA LEU A 239 -3.77 -16.35 13.60
C LEU A 239 -3.95 -16.87 15.04
N PRO A 240 -4.56 -18.05 15.22
CA PRO A 240 -4.67 -18.68 16.52
C PRO A 240 -3.30 -18.83 17.19
N VAL A 241 -3.14 -18.21 18.36
CA VAL A 241 -1.94 -18.32 19.18
C VAL A 241 -2.21 -19.31 20.30
N MET A 242 -1.40 -20.35 20.42
CA MET A 242 -1.50 -21.31 21.52
C MET A 242 -0.96 -20.65 22.79
N THR A 243 -1.81 -20.52 23.81
CA THR A 243 -1.38 -20.04 25.14
C THR A 243 -0.96 -21.21 26.02
N SER A 244 -0.27 -20.94 27.14
CA SER A 244 0.20 -21.94 28.11
C SER A 244 -0.90 -22.85 28.69
N SER A 245 -2.17 -22.56 28.43
CA SER A 245 -3.36 -23.31 28.81
C SER A 245 -3.87 -24.34 27.78
N GLU A 246 -3.08 -24.68 26.75
CA GLU A 246 -3.46 -25.57 25.61
C GLU A 246 -4.66 -25.11 24.77
N LYS A 247 -5.23 -23.93 25.06
CA LYS A 247 -6.31 -23.32 24.27
C LYS A 247 -5.76 -22.28 23.31
N HIS A 248 -6.37 -22.20 22.13
CA HIS A 248 -6.04 -21.20 21.13
C HIS A 248 -6.74 -19.86 21.44
N SER A 249 -5.95 -18.81 21.61
CA SER A 249 -6.45 -17.42 21.69
C SER A 249 -6.35 -16.76 20.33
N LEU A 250 -7.31 -15.88 20.01
CA LEU A 250 -7.26 -15.03 18.82
C LEU A 250 -7.10 -13.58 19.26
N PHE A 251 -6.24 -12.82 18.60
CA PHE A 251 -6.09 -11.40 18.87
C PHE A 251 -6.68 -10.56 17.74
N LEU A 252 -7.23 -9.42 18.08
CA LEU A 252 -7.63 -8.38 17.12
C LEU A 252 -6.87 -7.12 17.47
N VAL A 253 -6.20 -6.51 16.51
CA VAL A 253 -5.66 -5.16 16.67
C VAL A 253 -6.57 -4.16 15.96
N SER A 254 -6.81 -3.01 16.59
CA SER A 254 -7.56 -1.89 16.01
C SER A 254 -6.78 -0.59 16.11
N SER A 255 -6.81 0.22 15.06
CA SER A 255 -6.26 1.58 15.05
C SER A 255 -7.32 2.62 14.76
N SER A 256 -7.08 3.86 15.21
CA SER A 256 -8.07 4.92 15.17
C SER A 256 -7.45 6.30 14.91
N GLN A 257 -8.31 7.24 14.51
CA GLN A 257 -7.96 8.67 14.47
C GLN A 257 -7.71 9.27 15.86
N ASP A 258 -8.07 8.56 16.93
CA ASP A 258 -7.71 8.96 18.31
C ASP A 258 -6.23 8.75 18.64
N LYS A 259 -5.41 8.38 17.66
CA LYS A 259 -3.95 8.19 17.75
C LYS A 259 -3.53 6.95 18.55
N THR A 260 -4.48 6.13 18.98
CA THR A 260 -4.21 4.92 19.77
C THR A 260 -4.40 3.65 18.96
N ILE A 261 -3.72 2.60 19.42
CA ILE A 261 -3.90 1.24 18.93
C ILE A 261 -4.36 0.37 20.10
N ARG A 262 -5.37 -0.47 19.90
CA ARG A 262 -5.90 -1.38 20.92
C ARG A 262 -5.71 -2.82 20.48
N ILE A 263 -5.27 -3.66 21.41
CA ILE A 263 -5.17 -5.11 21.24
C ILE A 263 -6.28 -5.75 22.06
N TRP A 264 -7.15 -6.48 21.39
CA TRP A 264 -8.25 -7.22 21.96
C TRP A 264 -7.91 -8.70 21.94
N LYS A 265 -8.09 -9.37 23.08
CA LYS A 265 -7.90 -10.82 23.21
C LYS A 265 -9.24 -11.51 23.19
N MET A 266 -9.35 -12.55 22.39
CA MET A 266 -10.47 -13.46 22.35
C MET A 266 -10.08 -14.82 22.92
N THR A 267 -10.79 -15.27 23.96
CA THR A 267 -10.59 -16.58 24.57
C THR A 267 -11.91 -17.36 24.63
N SER A 268 -11.84 -18.68 24.52
CA SER A 268 -12.94 -19.61 24.77
C SER A 268 -13.03 -20.04 26.23
N ASP A 269 -12.01 -19.74 27.04
CA ASP A 269 -11.92 -20.13 28.44
C ASP A 269 -12.75 -19.20 29.33
N VAL A 270 -14.07 -19.31 29.22
CA VAL A 270 -15.01 -18.56 30.04
C VAL A 270 -15.14 -19.25 31.40
N GLN A 271 -14.27 -18.91 32.35
CA GLN A 271 -14.50 -19.26 33.75
C GLN A 271 -15.65 -18.41 34.30
N GLN A 272 -16.75 -19.04 34.72
CA GLN A 272 -17.82 -18.36 35.46
C GLN A 272 -17.27 -17.88 36.82
N ARG A 273 -16.72 -16.66 36.87
CA ARG A 273 -16.54 -15.95 38.14
C ARG A 273 -17.78 -15.12 38.41
N LYS A 274 -18.46 -15.46 39.50
CA LYS A 274 -19.65 -14.76 40.00
C LYS A 274 -19.30 -13.34 40.41
N ASP A 275 -20.18 -12.43 40.01
CA ASP A 275 -20.53 -11.17 40.68
C ASP A 275 -19.38 -10.22 41.01
N ASN A 276 -18.93 -9.44 40.03
CA ASN A 276 -18.36 -8.12 40.30
C ASN A 276 -18.78 -7.14 39.20
N ILE A 277 -19.97 -6.55 39.37
CA ILE A 277 -20.46 -5.45 38.55
C ILE A 277 -19.68 -4.19 38.96
N GLY A 278 -18.54 -3.95 38.28
CA GLY A 278 -17.67 -2.80 38.49
C GLY A 278 -16.80 -2.50 37.26
N MET A 279 -15.80 -1.62 37.42
CA MET A 279 -14.82 -1.22 36.38
C MET A 279 -14.14 -2.41 35.66
N ALA A 280 -14.05 -3.58 36.31
CA ALA A 280 -13.52 -4.81 35.73
C ALA A 280 -14.29 -5.29 34.50
N SER A 281 -15.62 -5.09 34.45
CA SER A 281 -16.46 -5.46 33.30
C SER A 281 -16.09 -4.74 32.00
N TYR A 282 -15.51 -3.54 32.09
CA TYR A 282 -15.05 -2.78 30.92
C TYR A 282 -13.76 -3.35 30.33
N ILE A 283 -12.90 -3.93 31.18
CA ILE A 283 -11.65 -4.59 30.77
C ILE A 283 -11.96 -6.00 30.26
N GLU A 284 -12.85 -6.72 30.96
CA GLU A 284 -13.27 -8.09 30.66
C GLU A 284 -14.06 -8.20 29.35
N GLY A 285 -14.78 -7.14 28.97
CA GLY A 285 -15.47 -7.00 27.69
C GLY A 285 -16.60 -8.02 27.45
N PRO A 286 -17.22 -8.01 26.25
CA PRO A 286 -18.43 -8.78 26.00
C PRO A 286 -18.19 -10.28 25.86
N LEU A 287 -19.18 -11.07 26.32
CA LEU A 287 -19.31 -12.49 26.02
C LEU A 287 -20.31 -12.70 24.89
N PHE A 288 -20.02 -13.63 24.00
CA PHE A 288 -20.94 -14.05 22.94
C PHE A 288 -20.73 -15.54 22.63
N VAL A 289 -21.70 -16.13 21.94
CA VAL A 289 -21.65 -17.52 21.51
C VAL A 289 -21.49 -17.55 19.99
N ALA A 290 -20.52 -18.30 19.51
CA ALA A 290 -20.34 -18.61 18.10
C ALA A 290 -20.34 -20.12 17.92
N GLY A 291 -21.30 -20.64 17.15
CA GLY A 291 -21.57 -22.07 17.07
C GLY A 291 -21.94 -22.64 18.44
N ASN A 292 -21.14 -23.58 18.93
CA ASN A 292 -21.34 -24.22 20.24
C ASN A 292 -20.34 -23.77 21.30
N THR A 293 -19.52 -22.74 21.02
CA THR A 293 -18.48 -22.25 21.91
C THR A 293 -18.80 -20.84 22.38
N SER A 294 -18.63 -20.58 23.68
CA SER A 294 -18.68 -19.24 24.26
C SER A 294 -17.32 -18.58 24.19
N TYR A 295 -17.28 -17.36 23.70
CA TYR A 295 -16.07 -16.54 23.61
C TYR A 295 -16.21 -15.28 24.45
N GLN A 296 -15.09 -14.84 25.02
CA GLN A 296 -14.95 -13.56 25.70
C GLN A 296 -13.95 -12.70 24.95
N LEU A 297 -14.32 -11.44 24.68
CA LEU A 297 -13.45 -10.44 24.05
C LEU A 297 -13.07 -9.36 25.06
N SER A 298 -11.84 -9.40 25.57
CA SER A 298 -11.31 -8.43 26.54
C SER A 298 -10.26 -7.50 25.93
N LEU A 299 -10.13 -6.28 26.46
CA LEU A 299 -9.00 -5.41 26.09
C LEU A 299 -7.72 -5.93 26.76
N GLU A 300 -6.73 -6.33 25.97
CA GLU A 300 -5.44 -6.81 26.49
C GLU A 300 -4.42 -5.69 26.63
N SER A 301 -4.29 -4.80 25.65
CA SER A 301 -3.29 -3.73 25.69
C SER A 301 -3.72 -2.49 24.91
N LEU A 302 -3.26 -1.33 25.36
CA LEU A 302 -3.41 -0.03 24.70
C LEU A 302 -2.00 0.47 24.34
N LEU A 303 -1.73 0.65 23.05
CA LEU A 303 -0.47 1.17 22.56
C LEU A 303 -0.63 2.66 22.25
N VAL A 304 0.28 3.46 22.78
CA VAL A 304 0.34 4.91 22.61
C VAL A 304 1.77 5.28 22.23
N GLY A 305 1.92 6.07 21.16
CA GLY A 305 3.23 6.54 20.71
C GLY A 305 3.20 7.31 19.39
N HIS A 306 2.13 7.15 18.59
CA HIS A 306 1.90 8.02 17.43
C HIS A 306 1.36 9.38 17.86
N GLU A 307 1.77 10.43 17.14
CA GLU A 307 1.40 11.83 17.43
C GLU A 307 0.21 12.32 16.60
N ASP A 308 -0.23 11.51 15.62
CA ASP A 308 -1.34 11.80 14.72
C ASP A 308 -2.14 10.51 14.40
N TRP A 309 -3.11 10.61 13.49
CA TRP A 309 -4.04 9.52 13.16
C TRP A 309 -3.31 8.26 12.70
N VAL A 310 -3.65 7.12 13.31
CA VAL A 310 -3.08 5.81 12.95
C VAL A 310 -3.95 5.15 11.89
N TYR A 311 -3.52 5.24 10.63
CA TYR A 311 -4.30 4.78 9.48
C TYR A 311 -4.28 3.27 9.27
N SER A 312 -3.18 2.58 9.61
CA SER A 312 -3.08 1.14 9.43
C SER A 312 -2.46 0.45 10.63
N VAL A 313 -2.93 -0.76 10.91
CA VAL A 313 -2.29 -1.75 11.80
C VAL A 313 -2.37 -3.12 11.19
N GLU A 314 -1.30 -3.89 11.33
CA GLU A 314 -1.20 -5.23 10.75
C GLU A 314 -0.26 -6.15 11.56
N TRP A 315 -0.69 -7.38 11.81
CA TRP A 315 0.16 -8.40 12.42
C TRP A 315 1.24 -8.87 11.45
N GLN A 316 2.44 -9.13 11.98
CA GLN A 316 3.51 -9.76 11.21
C GLN A 316 3.02 -11.12 10.67
N PRO A 317 3.24 -11.44 9.38
CA PRO A 317 2.81 -12.71 8.80
C PRO A 317 3.41 -13.93 9.51
N PRO A 318 2.76 -15.10 9.43
CA PRO A 318 3.30 -16.32 10.03
C PRO A 318 4.58 -16.78 9.34
N THR A 319 5.50 -17.29 10.13
CA THR A 319 6.76 -17.88 9.69
C THR A 319 6.80 -19.37 10.03
N LEU A 320 7.53 -20.14 9.22
CA LEU A 320 7.81 -21.54 9.53
C LEU A 320 9.04 -21.62 10.43
N LEU A 321 8.89 -22.27 11.58
CA LEU A 321 10.02 -22.58 12.46
C LEU A 321 10.79 -23.80 11.93
N LEU A 322 12.05 -23.93 12.36
CA LEU A 322 12.89 -25.12 12.16
C LEU A 322 12.21 -26.30 12.89
N GLY A 323 11.36 -27.04 12.17
CA GLY A 323 10.45 -28.05 12.74
C GLY A 323 9.12 -28.17 12.00
N GLY A 324 8.79 -27.24 11.10
CA GLY A 324 7.59 -27.29 10.27
C GLY A 324 6.34 -26.71 10.94
N GLU A 325 6.44 -26.27 12.19
CA GLU A 325 5.35 -25.60 12.89
C GLU A 325 5.19 -24.15 12.41
N ALA A 326 3.95 -23.81 12.05
CA ALA A 326 3.53 -22.46 11.70
C ALA A 326 3.39 -21.62 12.98
N HIS A 327 4.13 -20.51 13.06
CA HIS A 327 4.05 -19.61 14.19
C HIS A 327 3.90 -18.17 13.70
N GLN A 328 2.92 -17.45 14.24
CA GLN A 328 2.81 -16.01 14.00
C GLN A 328 3.54 -15.23 15.10
N PRO A 329 4.55 -14.41 14.75
CA PRO A 329 5.19 -13.55 15.74
C PRO A 329 4.20 -12.58 16.38
N MET A 330 4.31 -12.36 17.69
CA MET A 330 3.59 -11.30 18.40
C MET A 330 4.22 -9.95 18.07
N SER A 331 3.99 -9.49 16.84
CA SER A 331 4.53 -8.24 16.33
C SER A 331 3.51 -7.54 15.45
N ILE A 332 3.34 -6.25 15.69
CA ILE A 332 2.36 -5.41 14.99
C ILE A 332 3.09 -4.28 14.31
N LEU A 333 2.76 -4.02 13.06
CA LEU A 333 3.18 -2.82 12.33
C LEU A 333 2.06 -1.80 12.36
N SER A 334 2.39 -0.55 12.63
CA SER A 334 1.47 0.58 12.48
C SER A 334 2.04 1.64 11.54
N ALA A 335 1.16 2.37 10.84
CA ALA A 335 1.54 3.52 10.04
C ALA A 335 0.56 4.68 10.31
N SER A 336 1.11 5.90 10.37
CA SER A 336 0.40 7.08 10.86
C SER A 336 0.63 8.30 9.98
N MET A 337 -0.29 9.27 10.13
CA MET A 337 -0.18 10.59 9.52
C MET A 337 1.00 11.41 10.07
N ASP A 338 1.60 10.99 11.19
CA ASP A 338 2.81 11.60 11.76
C ASP A 338 4.10 11.33 10.98
N LYS A 339 4.00 10.64 9.83
CA LYS A 339 5.12 10.25 8.93
C LYS A 339 6.00 9.14 9.46
N MET A 340 5.53 8.40 10.47
CA MET A 340 6.26 7.28 11.06
C MET A 340 5.50 5.97 10.89
N MET A 341 6.28 4.90 10.77
CA MET A 341 5.84 3.53 11.01
C MET A 341 6.50 3.03 12.28
N MET A 342 5.77 2.23 13.06
CA MET A 342 6.28 1.64 14.29
C MET A 342 6.05 0.14 14.29
N ILE A 343 7.04 -0.62 14.76
CA ILE A 343 6.89 -2.04 15.03
C ILE A 343 6.81 -2.28 16.53
N TRP A 344 5.66 -2.78 16.97
CA TRP A 344 5.36 -3.07 18.37
C TRP A 344 5.61 -4.55 18.67
N ARG A 345 6.24 -4.83 19.81
CA ARG A 345 6.49 -6.18 20.30
C ARG A 345 6.39 -6.23 21.82
N PRO A 346 5.95 -7.35 22.42
CA PRO A 346 6.07 -7.55 23.84
C PRO A 346 7.54 -7.71 24.22
N GLU A 347 7.97 -6.98 25.23
CA GLU A 347 9.30 -7.11 25.81
C GLU A 347 9.46 -8.50 26.44
N LYS A 348 10.61 -9.17 26.19
CA LYS A 348 10.84 -10.57 26.60
C LYS A 348 10.67 -10.84 28.09
N ASN A 349 11.00 -9.86 28.94
CA ASN A 349 11.03 -10.04 30.39
C ASN A 349 9.71 -9.68 31.06
N THR A 350 9.04 -8.62 30.59
CA THR A 350 7.85 -8.06 31.24
C THR A 350 6.56 -8.43 30.52
N GLY A 351 6.63 -8.81 29.24
CA GLY A 351 5.47 -8.99 28.37
C GLY A 351 4.80 -7.67 27.97
N LEU A 352 5.33 -6.51 28.40
CA LEU A 352 4.79 -5.20 28.06
C LEU A 352 5.07 -4.87 26.61
N TRP A 353 4.06 -4.35 25.91
CA TRP A 353 4.23 -3.91 24.54
C TRP A 353 5.06 -2.63 24.46
N ILE A 354 6.14 -2.69 23.70
CA ILE A 354 7.03 -1.56 23.43
C ILE A 354 7.17 -1.31 21.93
N ASN A 355 7.47 -0.08 21.57
CA ASN A 355 7.93 0.26 20.23
C ASN A 355 9.38 -0.22 20.09
N SER A 356 9.58 -1.22 19.24
CA SER A 356 10.89 -1.83 18.99
C SER A 356 11.63 -1.22 17.80
N VAL A 357 10.91 -0.66 16.84
CA VAL A 357 11.46 -0.08 15.61
C VAL A 357 10.60 1.10 15.22
N THR A 358 11.26 2.19 14.84
CA THR A 358 10.62 3.37 14.27
C THR A 358 11.34 3.77 13.01
N VAL A 359 10.61 3.81 11.89
CA VAL A 359 11.11 4.30 10.59
C VAL A 359 10.16 5.37 10.05
N GLY A 360 10.61 6.21 9.14
CA GLY A 360 9.76 7.24 8.58
C GLY A 360 10.53 8.22 7.70
N GLU A 361 9.84 9.29 7.33
CA GLU A 361 10.41 10.36 6.51
C GLU A 361 10.62 11.63 7.34
N LEU A 362 11.85 12.14 7.34
CA LEU A 362 12.20 13.40 8.03
C LEU A 362 11.89 14.66 7.20
N SER A 363 11.26 14.51 6.04
CA SER A 363 10.94 15.61 5.13
C SER A 363 9.82 16.49 5.66
N HIS A 364 9.98 17.81 5.48
CA HIS A 364 8.96 18.80 5.79
C HIS A 364 7.85 18.90 4.73
N SER A 365 8.12 18.42 3.51
CA SER A 365 7.18 18.47 2.38
C SER A 365 6.32 17.22 2.23
N ALA A 366 6.73 16.13 2.89
CA ALA A 366 5.97 14.90 2.90
C ALA A 366 4.79 14.99 3.86
N LEU A 367 3.65 14.51 3.40
CA LEU A 367 2.47 14.24 4.20
C LEU A 367 2.51 12.75 4.62
N GLY A 368 1.94 12.40 5.77
CA GLY A 368 2.12 11.09 6.41
C GLY A 368 1.63 9.86 5.64
N PHE A 369 1.67 8.71 6.31
CA PHE A 369 1.39 7.42 5.69
C PHE A 369 -0.09 7.03 5.79
N TYR A 370 -0.64 6.52 4.70
CA TYR A 370 -1.99 5.95 4.64
C TYR A 370 -2.03 4.45 4.94
N GLY A 371 -0.90 3.75 4.81
CA GLY A 371 -0.85 2.36 5.23
C GLY A 371 0.55 1.76 5.20
N GLY A 372 0.72 0.77 6.07
CA GLY A 372 1.92 -0.04 6.24
C GLY A 372 1.63 -1.51 5.99
N HIS A 373 2.53 -2.19 5.29
CA HIS A 373 2.39 -3.59 4.93
C HIS A 373 3.67 -4.37 5.15
N TRP A 374 3.56 -5.53 5.80
CA TRP A 374 4.64 -6.52 5.85
C TRP A 374 4.82 -7.25 4.52
N GLU A 375 6.07 -7.53 4.17
CA GLU A 375 6.45 -8.59 3.23
C GLU A 375 6.00 -9.96 3.79
N PRO A 376 5.62 -10.94 2.94
CA PRO A 376 5.18 -12.25 3.41
C PRO A 376 6.18 -13.00 4.30
N ASP A 377 7.47 -12.72 4.20
CA ASP A 377 8.52 -13.30 5.07
C ASP A 377 8.73 -12.53 6.38
N GLY A 378 8.08 -11.38 6.54
CA GLY A 378 8.19 -10.49 7.69
C GLY A 378 9.53 -9.74 7.81
N LYS A 379 10.38 -9.71 6.76
CA LYS A 379 11.70 -9.06 6.79
C LYS A 379 11.71 -7.67 6.17
N SER A 380 10.71 -7.32 5.36
CA SER A 380 10.56 -5.97 4.84
C SER A 380 9.20 -5.38 5.20
N ILE A 381 9.16 -4.06 5.28
CA ILE A 381 7.95 -3.27 5.48
C ILE A 381 7.83 -2.22 4.38
N LEU A 382 6.61 -1.98 3.92
CA LEU A 382 6.27 -1.01 2.89
C LEU A 382 5.26 -0.02 3.43
N ALA A 383 5.56 1.27 3.33
CA ALA A 383 4.60 2.35 3.51
C ALA A 383 4.13 2.89 2.15
N HIS A 384 2.89 3.36 2.11
CA HIS A 384 2.45 4.29 1.07
C HIS A 384 1.97 5.61 1.69
N GLY A 385 2.43 6.70 1.12
CA GLY A 385 2.20 8.06 1.62
C GLY A 385 1.08 8.80 0.91
N TYR A 386 0.69 9.93 1.50
CA TYR A 386 -0.31 10.83 0.94
C TYR A 386 0.03 11.32 -0.48
N GLY A 387 1.31 11.53 -0.80
CA GLY A 387 1.76 11.97 -2.12
C GLY A 387 1.88 10.83 -3.15
N GLY A 388 1.21 9.69 -2.90
CA GLY A 388 1.23 8.51 -3.78
C GLY A 388 2.59 7.84 -3.94
N PHE A 389 3.57 8.19 -3.10
CA PHE A 389 4.88 7.59 -3.06
C PHE A 389 4.88 6.36 -2.15
N PHE A 390 5.87 5.50 -2.35
CA PHE A 390 6.16 4.38 -1.47
C PHE A 390 7.44 4.65 -0.69
N HIS A 391 7.57 4.01 0.46
CA HIS A 391 8.84 3.82 1.15
C HIS A 391 8.94 2.37 1.57
N MET A 392 10.12 1.77 1.47
CA MET A 392 10.34 0.39 1.88
C MET A 392 11.59 0.31 2.73
N TRP A 393 11.53 -0.49 3.79
CA TRP A 393 12.68 -0.79 4.65
C TRP A 393 12.81 -2.29 4.80
N ARG A 394 14.04 -2.78 4.88
CA ARG A 394 14.35 -4.19 5.10
C ARG A 394 15.22 -4.34 6.34
N ASP A 395 14.89 -5.35 7.15
CA ASP A 395 15.71 -5.79 8.26
C ASP A 395 16.97 -6.50 7.74
N VAL A 396 18.13 -5.89 7.93
CA VAL A 396 19.45 -6.41 7.56
C VAL A 396 20.11 -7.19 8.71
N GLY A 397 19.45 -7.32 9.86
CA GLY A 397 19.91 -8.17 10.97
C GLY A 397 21.13 -7.65 11.73
N LEU A 398 21.38 -6.35 11.69
CA LEU A 398 22.44 -5.69 12.45
C LEU A 398 21.97 -5.30 13.86
N ASP A 399 22.88 -5.07 14.80
CA ASP A 399 22.51 -4.63 16.16
C ASP A 399 22.06 -3.15 16.21
N SER A 400 22.50 -2.35 15.25
CA SER A 400 22.16 -0.93 15.06
C SER A 400 21.87 -0.66 13.59
N GLU A 401 20.91 0.22 13.29
CA GLU A 401 20.48 0.54 11.91
C GLU A 401 20.02 -0.70 11.12
N ASN A 402 19.33 -1.61 11.78
CA ASN A 402 18.88 -2.85 11.17
C ASN A 402 17.80 -2.65 10.10
N TRP A 403 17.08 -1.54 10.09
CA TRP A 403 16.08 -1.24 9.05
C TRP A 403 16.61 -0.27 8.00
N GLN A 404 17.07 -0.79 6.88
CA GLN A 404 17.65 0.02 5.80
C GLN A 404 16.65 0.31 4.67
N PRO A 405 16.62 1.55 4.15
CA PRO A 405 15.73 1.91 3.05
C PRO A 405 16.05 1.12 1.78
N GLN A 406 15.01 0.76 1.05
CA GLN A 406 15.08 -0.01 -0.19
C GLN A 406 14.50 0.79 -1.35
N ILE A 407 14.86 0.37 -2.57
CA ILE A 407 14.36 1.01 -3.79
C ILE A 407 12.89 0.64 -4.00
N VAL A 408 12.11 1.65 -4.38
CA VAL A 408 10.67 1.55 -4.64
C VAL A 408 10.31 2.22 -5.98
N PRO A 409 9.20 1.83 -6.60
CA PRO A 409 8.72 2.49 -7.80
C PRO A 409 8.31 3.93 -7.51
N SER A 410 8.40 4.78 -8.53
CA SER A 410 7.95 6.17 -8.46
C SER A 410 7.18 6.55 -9.71
N GLY A 411 6.33 7.56 -9.57
CA GLY A 411 5.54 8.14 -10.64
C GLY A 411 4.42 9.04 -10.13
N HIS A 412 3.73 9.69 -11.05
CA HIS A 412 2.66 10.62 -10.72
C HIS A 412 1.43 9.88 -10.19
N PHE A 413 0.81 10.40 -9.12
CA PHE A 413 -0.43 9.84 -8.57
C PHE A 413 -1.70 10.47 -9.17
N ALA A 414 -1.55 11.54 -9.96
CA ALA A 414 -2.61 12.19 -10.71
C ALA A 414 -2.29 12.17 -12.22
N PRO A 415 -3.23 12.58 -13.09
CA PRO A 415 -3.00 12.61 -14.53
C PRO A 415 -1.73 13.36 -14.91
N VAL A 416 -0.93 12.77 -15.80
CA VAL A 416 0.20 13.45 -16.45
C VAL A 416 -0.39 14.34 -17.53
N SER A 417 -0.12 15.64 -17.44
CA SER A 417 -0.67 16.64 -18.35
C SER A 417 0.20 16.85 -19.57
N ASP A 418 1.52 16.75 -19.41
CA ASP A 418 2.49 16.96 -20.49
C ASP A 418 3.82 16.26 -20.20
N LEU A 419 4.60 16.00 -21.26
CA LEU A 419 5.93 15.38 -21.19
C LEU A 419 6.83 15.90 -22.31
N THR A 420 8.13 15.97 -22.02
CA THR A 420 9.15 16.33 -23.02
C THR A 420 10.46 15.62 -22.72
N TRP A 421 11.15 15.21 -23.79
CA TRP A 421 12.54 14.77 -23.69
C TRP A 421 13.46 15.95 -23.38
N SER A 422 14.56 15.68 -22.67
CA SER A 422 15.66 16.63 -22.57
C SER A 422 16.23 16.91 -23.96
N ARG A 423 16.93 18.04 -24.11
CA ARG A 423 17.51 18.47 -25.40
C ARG A 423 18.39 17.40 -26.06
N SER A 424 19.18 16.71 -25.25
CA SER A 424 20.10 15.64 -25.62
C SER A 424 19.42 14.26 -25.69
N GLY A 425 18.16 14.13 -25.28
CA GLY A 425 17.43 12.85 -25.21
C GLY A 425 17.84 11.95 -24.04
N GLU A 426 18.64 12.44 -23.10
CA GLU A 426 19.20 11.66 -21.99
C GLU A 426 18.16 11.30 -20.91
N TYR A 427 17.13 12.12 -20.74
CA TYR A 427 16.08 11.88 -19.76
C TYR A 427 14.74 12.43 -20.21
N LEU A 428 13.68 11.96 -19.58
CA LEU A 428 12.30 12.39 -19.78
C LEU A 428 11.86 13.30 -18.62
N LEU A 429 11.31 14.47 -18.94
CA LEU A 429 10.65 15.35 -17.99
C LEU A 429 9.13 15.23 -18.16
N THR A 430 8.42 15.08 -17.06
CA THR A 430 6.96 14.93 -17.02
C THR A 430 6.38 15.92 -16.02
N VAL A 431 5.16 16.40 -16.28
CA VAL A 431 4.40 17.27 -15.37
C VAL A 431 2.99 16.75 -15.18
N SER A 432 2.39 17.05 -14.03
CA SER A 432 1.13 16.45 -13.64
C SER A 432 0.27 17.37 -12.78
N HIS A 433 -1.03 17.05 -12.75
CA HIS A 433 -1.99 17.55 -11.77
C HIS A 433 -1.72 17.04 -10.35
N ASP A 434 -0.70 16.20 -10.15
CA ASP A 434 -0.17 15.85 -8.83
C ASP A 434 0.72 16.96 -8.25
N GLN A 435 0.80 18.09 -8.97
CA GLN A 435 1.51 19.32 -8.62
C GLN A 435 3.03 19.15 -8.62
N THR A 436 3.54 18.12 -9.31
CA THR A 436 4.97 17.87 -9.44
C THR A 436 5.43 17.85 -10.89
N ALA A 437 6.68 18.23 -11.08
CA ALA A 437 7.47 17.90 -12.26
C ALA A 437 8.46 16.80 -11.87
N ARG A 438 8.62 15.77 -12.71
CA ARG A 438 9.48 14.61 -12.42
C ARG A 438 10.38 14.27 -13.60
N ILE A 439 11.63 13.95 -13.30
CA ILE A 439 12.64 13.55 -14.26
C ILE A 439 12.94 12.06 -14.13
N PHE A 440 12.83 11.35 -15.24
CA PHE A 440 13.15 9.93 -15.36
C PHE A 440 14.32 9.73 -16.32
N ALA A 441 15.33 8.99 -15.90
CA ALA A 441 16.53 8.71 -16.70
C ALA A 441 16.85 7.21 -16.71
N PRO A 442 17.52 6.70 -17.76
CA PRO A 442 18.06 5.36 -17.76
C PRO A 442 19.22 5.27 -16.77
N TRP A 443 19.19 4.24 -15.94
CA TRP A 443 20.31 3.82 -15.11
C TRP A 443 21.13 2.78 -15.87
N ARG A 444 22.37 3.13 -16.22
CA ARG A 444 23.25 2.28 -17.03
C ARG A 444 24.22 1.46 -16.19
N SER A 445 24.69 0.36 -16.76
CA SER A 445 25.66 -0.50 -16.10
C SER A 445 27.05 0.12 -16.11
N HIS A 446 27.69 0.20 -14.94
CA HIS A 446 29.11 0.58 -14.86
C HIS A 446 30.04 -0.44 -15.53
N VAL A 447 29.59 -1.69 -15.69
CA VAL A 447 30.36 -2.75 -16.37
C VAL A 447 30.26 -2.58 -17.89
N ASN A 448 29.05 -2.32 -18.40
CA ASN A 448 28.77 -2.10 -19.81
C ASN A 448 27.94 -0.82 -19.99
N PRO A 449 28.55 0.36 -20.21
CA PRO A 449 27.82 1.64 -20.28
C PRO A 449 26.74 1.71 -21.38
N GLY A 450 26.85 0.86 -22.40
CA GLY A 450 25.84 0.72 -23.45
C GLY A 450 24.52 0.12 -22.97
N ASP A 451 24.54 -0.67 -21.89
CA ASP A 451 23.40 -1.43 -21.39
C ASP A 451 22.58 -0.60 -20.39
N VAL A 452 21.31 -0.38 -20.70
CA VAL A 452 20.34 0.21 -19.76
C VAL A 452 19.83 -0.89 -18.84
N ILE A 453 20.12 -0.77 -17.54
CA ILE A 453 19.66 -1.74 -16.53
C ILE A 453 18.18 -1.50 -16.21
N CYS A 454 17.81 -0.25 -15.98
CA CYS A 454 16.45 0.14 -15.60
C CYS A 454 16.24 1.64 -15.84
N TRP A 455 15.00 2.10 -15.75
CA TRP A 455 14.66 3.52 -15.71
C TRP A 455 14.20 3.91 -14.31
N ARG A 456 14.62 5.08 -13.83
CA ARG A 456 14.29 5.56 -12.48
C ARG A 456 14.00 7.04 -12.47
N GLU A 457 13.21 7.46 -11.49
CA GLU A 457 13.08 8.88 -11.15
C GLU A 457 14.39 9.33 -10.48
N ILE A 458 15.03 10.35 -11.04
CA ILE A 458 16.29 10.89 -10.51
C ILE A 458 16.13 12.29 -9.90
N ALA A 459 15.02 12.99 -10.19
CA ALA A 459 14.74 14.30 -9.60
C ALA A 459 13.26 14.69 -9.66
N ARG A 460 12.86 15.54 -8.69
CA ARG A 460 11.61 16.31 -8.67
C ARG A 460 11.92 17.80 -8.76
N PRO A 461 12.22 18.34 -9.96
CA PRO A 461 12.70 19.72 -10.09
C PRO A 461 11.67 20.77 -9.64
N GLN A 462 10.38 20.40 -9.56
CA GLN A 462 9.34 21.29 -9.06
C GLN A 462 8.29 20.53 -8.25
N ILE A 463 7.96 21.08 -7.08
CA ILE A 463 6.77 20.76 -6.31
C ILE A 463 6.01 22.08 -6.15
N HIS A 464 4.77 22.10 -6.60
CA HIS A 464 3.90 23.28 -6.63
C HIS A 464 2.72 23.09 -5.66
N GLY A 465 1.99 24.16 -5.37
CA GLY A 465 0.64 24.10 -4.79
C GLY A 465 -0.51 24.16 -5.80
N HIS A 466 -0.21 24.12 -7.11
CA HIS A 466 -1.19 24.23 -8.19
C HIS A 466 -0.88 23.19 -9.26
N ASP A 467 -1.91 22.78 -9.99
CA ASP A 467 -1.81 21.74 -11.00
C ASP A 467 -0.96 22.26 -12.17
N ILE A 468 0.01 21.44 -12.59
CA ILE A 468 0.93 21.80 -13.68
C ILE A 468 0.35 21.24 -14.98
N ASN A 469 0.25 22.08 -16.01
CA ASN A 469 -0.47 21.76 -17.26
C ASN A 469 0.45 21.56 -18.46
N CYS A 470 1.60 22.23 -18.49
CA CYS A 470 2.50 22.16 -19.64
C CYS A 470 3.96 22.36 -19.24
N VAL A 471 4.86 21.82 -20.07
CA VAL A 471 6.30 21.94 -19.89
C VAL A 471 7.01 22.04 -21.22
N ALA A 472 8.05 22.87 -21.30
CA ALA A 472 8.88 22.99 -22.49
C ALA A 472 10.33 23.24 -22.13
N PHE A 473 11.26 22.54 -22.79
CA PHE A 473 12.68 22.88 -22.72
C PHE A 473 12.98 24.17 -23.47
N VAL A 474 13.75 25.05 -22.84
CA VAL A 474 14.23 26.28 -23.47
C VAL A 474 15.31 25.92 -24.48
N GLN A 475 15.04 26.19 -25.75
CA GLN A 475 16.03 26.03 -26.82
C GLN A 475 17.02 27.21 -26.76
N GLY A 476 18.29 26.96 -26.42
CA GLY A 476 19.28 28.03 -26.29
C GLY A 476 20.52 27.64 -25.49
N THR A 477 21.31 28.63 -25.09
CA THR A 477 22.42 28.44 -24.13
C THR A 477 21.87 28.13 -22.72
N GLY A 478 22.69 27.61 -21.81
CA GLY A 478 22.31 27.33 -20.42
C GLY A 478 21.89 25.88 -20.17
N ASN A 479 21.96 25.47 -18.90
CA ASN A 479 22.02 24.05 -18.55
C ASN A 479 20.64 23.49 -18.28
N HIS A 480 20.18 22.60 -19.16
CA HIS A 480 18.93 21.85 -18.98
C HIS A 480 17.73 22.72 -18.54
N ARG A 481 17.64 23.95 -19.09
CA ARG A 481 16.61 24.92 -18.70
C ARG A 481 15.25 24.55 -19.25
N PHE A 482 14.23 24.61 -18.41
CA PHE A 482 12.85 24.34 -18.82
C PHE A 482 11.88 25.37 -18.24
N VAL A 483 10.73 25.51 -18.88
CA VAL A 483 9.62 26.34 -18.45
C VAL A 483 8.43 25.45 -18.11
N CYS A 484 7.75 25.73 -17.00
CA CYS A 484 6.48 25.09 -16.66
C CYS A 484 5.33 26.12 -16.65
N GLY A 485 4.14 25.69 -17.06
CA GLY A 485 2.90 26.41 -16.84
C GLY A 485 1.99 25.64 -15.88
N ALA A 486 1.55 26.30 -14.82
CA ALA A 486 0.56 25.77 -13.87
C ALA A 486 -0.71 26.64 -13.91
N ASP A 487 -1.75 26.29 -13.13
CA ASP A 487 -2.97 27.10 -12.99
C ASP A 487 -2.73 28.53 -12.43
N GLU A 488 -1.49 28.82 -12.02
CA GLU A 488 -1.06 30.17 -11.66
C GLU A 488 -0.87 31.06 -12.90
N LYS A 489 -0.94 32.39 -12.70
CA LYS A 489 -0.79 33.38 -13.78
C LYS A 489 0.63 33.50 -14.37
N VAL A 490 1.64 32.82 -13.82
CA VAL A 490 3.05 33.02 -14.18
C VAL A 490 3.70 31.69 -14.55
N CYS A 491 4.33 31.64 -15.72
CA CYS A 491 5.21 30.55 -16.10
C CYS A 491 6.54 30.66 -15.35
N ARG A 492 7.04 29.56 -14.80
CA ARG A 492 8.33 29.54 -14.08
C ARG A 492 9.40 28.91 -14.95
N VAL A 493 10.60 29.47 -14.88
CA VAL A 493 11.79 28.95 -15.56
C VAL A 493 12.70 28.32 -14.51
N PHE A 494 13.17 27.11 -14.78
CA PHE A 494 14.09 26.36 -13.93
C PHE A 494 15.39 26.09 -14.67
N GLU A 495 16.46 25.98 -13.91
CA GLU A 495 17.80 25.66 -14.40
C GLU A 495 18.41 24.56 -13.53
N ALA A 496 19.11 23.63 -14.17
CA ALA A 496 19.73 22.51 -13.48
C ALA A 496 20.84 22.98 -12.53
N THR A 497 20.86 22.40 -11.33
CA THR A 497 21.92 22.63 -10.35
C THR A 497 23.09 21.68 -10.60
N LEU A 498 24.29 22.04 -10.13
CA LEU A 498 25.48 21.19 -10.25
C LEU A 498 25.26 19.81 -9.61
N SER A 499 24.53 19.74 -8.49
CA SER A 499 24.23 18.45 -7.85
C SER A 499 23.39 17.55 -8.76
N PHE A 500 22.37 18.11 -9.44
CA PHE A 500 21.54 17.35 -10.38
C PHE A 500 22.36 16.88 -11.58
N LEU A 501 23.20 17.74 -12.16
CA LEU A 501 24.03 17.38 -13.32
C LEU A 501 24.98 16.23 -13.00
N ARG A 502 25.60 16.24 -11.81
CA ARG A 502 26.42 15.11 -11.32
C ARG A 502 25.60 13.84 -11.16
N THR A 503 24.39 13.91 -10.58
CA THR A 503 23.51 12.74 -10.45
C THR A 503 23.11 12.18 -11.82
N LEU A 504 22.80 13.06 -12.80
CA LEU A 504 22.46 12.65 -14.15
C LEU A 504 23.64 11.96 -14.85
N GLN A 505 24.86 12.51 -14.69
CA GLN A 505 26.08 11.92 -15.23
C GLN A 505 26.35 10.53 -14.64
N GLU A 506 26.21 10.37 -13.34
CA GLU A 506 26.38 9.06 -12.68
C GLU A 506 25.31 8.04 -13.11
N ALA A 507 24.06 8.48 -13.27
CA ALA A 507 22.97 7.60 -13.69
C ALA A 507 23.12 7.14 -15.15
N THR A 508 23.48 8.06 -16.04
CA THR A 508 23.54 7.82 -17.49
C THR A 508 24.92 7.38 -17.97
N LEU A 509 25.98 7.57 -17.18
CA LEU A 509 27.37 7.32 -17.58
C LEU A 509 27.77 8.01 -18.89
N LEU A 510 27.00 9.00 -19.33
CA LEU A 510 27.27 9.83 -20.47
C LEU A 510 28.00 11.07 -19.97
N LYS A 511 29.13 11.40 -20.59
CA LYS A 511 29.61 12.78 -20.61
C LYS A 511 28.95 13.42 -21.82
N PRO A 512 28.04 14.40 -21.65
CA PRO A 512 27.61 15.20 -22.78
C PRO A 512 28.87 15.85 -23.37
N ASP A 513 29.11 15.70 -24.68
CA ASP A 513 30.33 16.17 -25.36
C ASP A 513 30.55 17.70 -25.32
N ASN A 514 29.74 18.47 -24.59
CA ASN A 514 29.76 19.94 -24.55
C ASN A 514 29.30 20.58 -23.22
N GLU A 515 29.24 19.86 -22.10
CA GLU A 515 28.85 20.46 -20.81
C GLU A 515 30.05 20.60 -19.86
N ASP A 516 30.71 21.76 -19.91
CA ASP A 516 31.67 22.15 -18.88
C ASP A 516 30.90 22.56 -17.62
N PHE A 517 30.93 21.70 -16.60
CA PHE A 517 30.30 21.98 -15.30
C PHE A 517 31.01 23.08 -14.50
N ASP A 518 32.19 23.52 -14.94
CA ASP A 518 33.04 24.49 -14.26
C ASP A 518 32.41 25.89 -14.12
N ASP A 519 31.45 26.22 -15.00
CA ASP A 519 30.75 27.51 -14.98
C ASP A 519 29.44 27.49 -14.15
N VAL A 520 29.03 26.33 -13.60
CA VAL A 520 27.78 26.19 -12.84
C VAL A 520 27.95 26.62 -11.39
N GLN A 521 27.44 27.80 -11.06
CA GLN A 521 27.60 28.40 -9.72
C GLN A 521 26.58 27.89 -8.68
N VAL A 522 25.42 27.40 -9.13
CA VAL A 522 24.35 26.91 -8.24
C VAL A 522 24.60 25.44 -7.91
N LEU A 523 25.06 25.18 -6.70
CA LEU A 523 25.30 23.85 -6.15
C LEU A 523 24.00 23.06 -6.00
N GLY A 524 22.97 23.69 -5.43
CA GLY A 524 21.71 23.05 -5.12
C GLY A 524 20.64 24.07 -4.71
N ALA A 525 19.53 23.59 -4.16
CA ALA A 525 18.47 24.43 -3.63
C ALA A 525 18.17 24.07 -2.17
N ASN A 526 18.02 25.07 -1.31
CA ASN A 526 17.63 24.88 0.07
C ASN A 526 16.10 24.78 0.17
N MET A 527 15.59 23.65 0.66
CA MET A 527 14.18 23.42 0.88
C MET A 527 13.73 24.10 2.17
N SER A 528 12.86 25.11 2.06
CA SER A 528 12.30 25.76 3.26
C SER A 528 11.30 24.84 3.96
N ALA A 529 11.27 24.88 5.30
CA ALA A 529 10.39 24.04 6.12
C ALA A 529 8.88 24.30 5.92
N LEU A 530 8.50 25.40 5.25
CA LEU A 530 7.11 25.84 5.06
C LEU A 530 6.67 25.79 3.59
N GLY A 531 7.41 25.11 2.70
CA GLY A 531 7.03 25.01 1.28
C GLY A 531 7.10 26.34 0.51
N LEU A 532 7.76 27.34 1.07
CA LEU A 532 8.07 28.61 0.38
C LEU A 532 9.21 28.42 -0.62
N SER A 533 9.32 29.35 -1.58
CA SER A 533 10.31 29.35 -2.66
C SER A 533 11.70 28.92 -2.21
N GLN A 534 12.24 27.88 -2.84
CA GLN A 534 13.56 27.35 -2.53
C GLN A 534 14.63 28.39 -2.90
N LYS A 535 15.66 28.54 -2.07
CA LYS A 535 16.76 29.48 -2.33
C LYS A 535 17.95 28.72 -2.90
N PRO A 536 18.62 29.22 -3.95
CA PRO A 536 19.81 28.59 -4.49
C PRO A 536 20.94 28.61 -3.45
N ILE A 537 21.67 27.50 -3.38
CA ILE A 537 22.93 27.34 -2.65
C ILE A 537 24.04 27.50 -3.67
N TYR A 538 24.97 28.42 -3.44
CA TYR A 538 26.07 28.68 -4.36
C TYR A 538 27.34 27.96 -3.90
N THR A 539 28.18 27.55 -4.84
CA THR A 539 29.54 27.08 -4.54
C THR A 539 30.34 28.22 -3.91
N HIS A 540 30.87 28.04 -2.69
CA HIS A 540 31.75 29.03 -2.07
C HIS A 540 33.00 29.24 -2.94
N GLY A 541 33.09 30.36 -3.68
CA GLY A 541 34.27 30.60 -4.53
C GLY A 541 34.28 31.76 -5.52
N LYS A 542 33.15 32.36 -5.92
CA LYS A 542 33.14 33.60 -6.72
C LYS A 542 32.01 34.53 -6.29
N GLY A 543 32.32 35.81 -6.14
CA GLY A 543 31.49 36.81 -5.48
C GLY A 543 30.07 36.92 -6.02
N ILE A 544 29.13 37.14 -5.10
CA ILE A 544 27.71 37.44 -5.34
C ILE A 544 27.58 38.48 -6.46
N PRO A 545 26.95 38.18 -7.61
CA PRO A 545 26.53 39.22 -8.53
C PRO A 545 25.43 40.04 -7.82
N LYS A 546 25.68 41.33 -7.63
CA LYS A 546 24.67 42.26 -7.11
C LYS A 546 23.40 42.14 -7.96
N GLN A 547 22.28 41.82 -7.33
CA GLN A 547 20.96 41.88 -7.93
C GLN A 547 20.77 43.24 -8.64
N ARG A 548 20.54 43.23 -9.95
CA ARG A 548 19.86 44.34 -10.62
C ARG A 548 18.38 43.99 -10.64
N PHE A 549 17.60 44.89 -10.05
CA PHE A 549 16.15 44.88 -9.96
C PHE A 549 15.48 44.77 -11.33
#